data_AF-A0A946AL93-F1
#
_entry.id   AF-A0A946AL93-F1
#
_cell.length_a   1.000
_cell.length_b   1.000
_cell.length_c   1.000
_cell.angle_alpha   90.00
_cell.angle_beta   90.00
_cell.angle_gamma   90.00
#
_symmetry.space_group_name_H-M   'P 1'
#
loop_
_entity.id
_entity.type
_entity.pdbx_description
1 polymer ?
#
loop_
_entity_poly.entity_id
_entity_poly.type
_entity_poly.pdbx_seq_one_letter_code
_entity_poly.pdbx_strand_id
1 'polypeptide(L)'
;MRDITDRMRANSAGLANYVVTTSGTGSSTTPCVETGGTAATDCTAAEMAAYDLFLWKRELSDLLRSTSTGAITLVATAGTTNRYQIVITWVERADTRTMTNSVQF
;
A
#
# COMPACT_ATOMS: atom_id res chain seq x y z
N MET A 1 2.27 -5.47 -12.48
CA MET A 1 1.85 -5.39 -11.07
C MET A 1 2.83 -4.47 -10.37
N ARG A 2 2.39 -3.33 -9.82
CA ARG A 2 3.28 -2.49 -9.00
C ARG A 2 3.33 -3.13 -7.62
N ASP A 3 4.52 -3.57 -7.19
CA ASP A 3 4.68 -4.14 -5.86
C ASP A 3 4.60 -3.01 -4.80
N ILE A 4 3.69 -3.15 -3.83
CA ILE A 4 3.52 -2.16 -2.75
C ILE A 4 4.79 -2.04 -1.89
N THR A 5 5.58 -3.11 -1.80
CA THR A 5 6.87 -3.13 -1.09
C THR A 5 7.89 -2.22 -1.77
N ASP A 6 7.93 -2.21 -3.10
CA ASP A 6 8.84 -1.33 -3.85
C ASP A 6 8.43 0.13 -3.69
N ARG A 7 7.12 0.39 -3.62
CA ARG A 7 6.60 1.73 -3.36
C ARG A 7 6.93 2.22 -1.95
N MET A 8 6.76 1.37 -0.94
CA MET A 8 7.19 1.65 0.43
C MET A 8 8.70 1.93 0.50
N ARG A 9 9.52 1.15 -0.22
CA ARG A 9 10.97 1.37 -0.30
C ARG A 9 11.32 2.72 -0.92
N ALA A 10 10.64 3.09 -2.00
CA ALA A 10 10.86 4.37 -2.69
C ALA A 10 10.42 5.57 -1.83
N ASN A 11 9.42 5.40 -0.97
CA ASN A 11 8.91 6.42 -0.05
C ASN A 11 9.26 6.09 1.41
N SER A 12 10.55 5.87 1.68
CA SER A 12 11.03 5.49 3.03
C SER A 12 10.71 6.54 4.10
N ALA A 13 10.67 7.83 3.73
CA ALA A 13 10.28 8.93 4.62
C ALA A 13 8.80 8.87 5.05
N GLY A 14 7.95 8.16 4.29
CA GLY A 14 6.51 8.05 4.50
C GLY A 14 6.04 6.72 5.10
N LEU A 15 6.94 5.82 5.51
CA LEU A 15 6.61 4.44 5.89
C LEU A 15 5.49 4.31 6.94
N ALA A 16 5.44 5.22 7.93
CA ALA A 16 4.38 5.23 8.94
C ALA A 16 2.97 5.43 8.33
N ASN A 17 2.87 6.13 7.18
CA ASN A 17 1.62 6.40 6.49
C ASN A 17 1.13 5.22 5.62
N TYR A 18 1.95 4.17 5.45
CA TYR A 18 1.52 2.93 4.80
C TYR A 18 0.78 1.99 5.76
N VAL A 19 0.71 2.28 7.06
CA VAL A 19 0.00 1.42 8.02
C VAL A 19 -1.51 1.57 7.84
N VAL A 20 -2.16 0.47 7.49
CA VAL A 20 -3.61 0.36 7.25
C VAL A 20 -4.10 -0.96 7.84
N THR A 21 -5.08 -0.88 8.74
CA THR A 21 -5.70 -2.05 9.39
C THR A 21 -7.12 -2.32 8.89
N THR A 22 -7.72 -1.41 8.13
CA THR A 22 -9.10 -1.51 7.65
C THR A 22 -9.21 -1.75 6.14
N SER A 23 -10.18 -2.58 5.78
CA SER A 23 -10.70 -2.71 4.42
C SER A 23 -11.33 -1.38 4.00
N GLY A 24 -10.81 -0.75 2.95
CA GLY A 24 -11.37 0.48 2.39
C GLY A 24 -10.41 1.11 1.40
N THR A 25 -10.87 1.57 0.26
CA THR A 25 -10.03 2.21 -0.76
C THR A 25 -9.40 3.47 -0.16
N GLY A 26 -8.07 3.61 -0.26
CA GLY A 26 -7.37 4.81 0.24
C GLY A 26 -8.00 6.08 -0.35
N SER A 27 -8.09 7.15 0.45
CA SER A 27 -8.95 8.31 0.13
C SER A 27 -8.33 9.32 -0.85
N SER A 28 -7.09 9.12 -1.33
CA SER A 28 -6.42 10.10 -2.19
C SER A 28 -6.42 9.68 -3.66
N THR A 29 -7.17 10.41 -4.48
CA THR A 29 -7.16 10.32 -5.95
C THR A 29 -6.19 11.31 -6.59
N THR A 30 -5.58 12.22 -5.81
CA THR A 30 -4.62 13.21 -6.31
C THR A 30 -3.39 12.47 -6.84
N PRO A 31 -3.07 12.58 -8.14
CA PRO A 31 -1.92 11.89 -8.71
C PRO A 31 -0.62 12.45 -8.12
N CYS A 32 0.06 11.64 -7.31
CA CYS A 32 1.44 11.89 -6.87
C CYS A 32 2.43 11.28 -7.86
N VAL A 33 2.32 11.68 -9.13
CA VAL A 33 3.20 11.25 -10.21
C VAL A 33 3.74 12.50 -10.92
N GLU A 34 5.05 12.53 -11.19
CA GLU A 34 5.58 13.47 -12.17
C GLU A 34 5.03 13.10 -13.55
N THR A 35 4.02 13.82 -14.04
CA THR A 35 3.61 13.78 -15.44
C THR A 35 4.52 14.72 -16.22
N GLY A 36 5.58 14.15 -16.83
CA GLY A 36 6.64 14.83 -17.57
C GLY A 36 6.17 16.01 -18.44
N GLY A 37 6.19 17.21 -17.85
CA GLY A 37 5.86 18.48 -18.51
C GLY A 37 4.78 19.33 -17.83
N THR A 38 4.08 18.81 -16.82
CA THR A 38 3.18 19.60 -15.96
C THR A 38 3.75 19.57 -14.55
N ALA A 39 3.81 20.73 -13.88
CA ALA A 39 4.45 20.91 -12.58
C ALA A 39 4.18 19.70 -11.68
N ALA A 40 5.26 19.02 -11.27
CA ALA A 40 5.17 17.96 -10.28
C ALA A 40 4.31 18.50 -9.14
N THR A 41 3.23 17.81 -8.80
CA THR A 41 2.59 18.09 -7.52
C THR A 41 3.61 17.65 -6.49
N ASP A 42 4.17 18.59 -5.74
CA ASP A 42 5.06 18.31 -4.60
C ASP A 42 4.25 17.57 -3.54
N CYS A 43 4.04 16.27 -3.75
CA CYS A 43 3.39 15.43 -2.77
C CYS A 43 4.33 15.22 -1.60
N THR A 44 3.83 15.52 -0.41
CA THR A 44 4.47 15.10 0.83
C THR A 44 4.59 13.56 0.88
N ALA A 45 5.51 13.06 1.70
CA ALA A 45 5.67 11.63 1.91
C ALA A 45 4.37 10.93 2.36
N ALA A 46 3.47 11.64 3.05
CA ALA A 46 2.16 11.14 3.44
C ALA A 46 1.19 11.05 2.25
N GLU A 47 1.16 12.06 1.38
CA GLU A 47 0.32 12.05 0.18
C GLU A 47 0.76 10.97 -0.81
N MET A 48 2.07 10.78 -0.98
CA MET A 48 2.61 9.67 -1.78
C MET A 48 2.17 8.32 -1.25
N ALA A 49 2.23 8.10 0.08
CA ALA A 49 1.79 6.85 0.69
C ALA A 49 0.28 6.61 0.51
N ALA A 50 -0.54 7.65 0.68
CA ALA A 50 -1.98 7.58 0.47
C ALA A 50 -2.34 7.22 -0.99
N TYR A 51 -1.64 7.81 -1.96
CA TYR A 51 -1.85 7.51 -3.38
C TYR A 51 -1.37 6.11 -3.76
N ASP A 52 -0.21 5.67 -3.27
CA ASP A 52 0.29 4.31 -3.49
C ASP A 52 -0.66 3.25 -2.89
N LEU A 53 -1.18 3.48 -1.67
CA LEU A 53 -2.18 2.61 -1.06
C LEU A 53 -3.50 2.59 -1.85
N PHE A 54 -3.93 3.72 -2.40
CA PHE A 54 -5.10 3.79 -3.27
C PHE A 54 -4.92 2.93 -4.52
N LEU A 55 -3.80 3.10 -5.23
CA LEU A 55 -3.51 2.32 -6.44
C LEU A 55 -3.40 0.83 -6.13
N TRP A 56 -2.69 0.45 -5.06
CA TRP A 56 -2.56 -0.93 -4.64
C TRP A 56 -3.91 -1.58 -4.33
N LYS A 57 -4.77 -0.91 -3.54
CA LYS A 57 -6.10 -1.43 -3.21
C LYS A 57 -7.02 -1.52 -4.43
N ARG A 58 -6.90 -0.58 -5.38
CA ARG A 58 -7.62 -0.65 -6.66
C ARG A 58 -7.17 -1.86 -7.46
N GLU A 59 -5.86 -2.08 -7.59
CA GLU A 59 -5.30 -3.26 -8.26
C GLU A 59 -5.76 -4.58 -7.60
N LEU A 60 -5.81 -4.63 -6.25
CA LEU A 60 -6.34 -5.79 -5.54
C LEU A 60 -7.82 -6.06 -5.89
N SER A 61 -8.65 -5.01 -5.88
CA SER A 61 -10.07 -5.13 -6.25
C SER A 61 -10.25 -5.58 -7.71
N ASP A 62 -9.41 -5.09 -8.62
CA ASP A 62 -9.47 -5.42 -10.05
C ASP A 62 -9.03 -6.88 -10.31
N LEU A 63 -7.99 -7.35 -9.61
CA LEU A 63 -7.41 -8.69 -9.82
C LEU A 63 -8.14 -9.79 -9.04
N LEU A 64 -8.47 -9.54 -7.77
CA LEU A 64 -8.97 -10.54 -6.82
C LEU A 64 -10.48 -10.43 -6.57
N ARG A 65 -11.18 -9.65 -7.41
CA ARG A 65 -12.58 -9.26 -7.28
C ARG A 65 -12.81 -8.32 -6.09
N SER A 66 -13.97 -7.66 -6.09
CA SER A 66 -14.36 -6.60 -5.15
C SER A 66 -14.44 -7.02 -3.68
N THR A 67 -14.33 -8.30 -3.36
CA THR A 67 -14.33 -8.83 -1.98
C THR A 67 -12.94 -8.97 -1.38
N SER A 68 -11.90 -8.55 -2.09
CA SER A 68 -10.53 -8.59 -1.59
C SER A 68 -10.23 -7.46 -0.60
N THR A 69 -9.34 -7.71 0.33
CA THR A 69 -8.90 -6.76 1.35
C THR A 69 -7.38 -6.80 1.45
N GLY A 70 -6.79 -5.64 1.75
CA GLY A 70 -5.34 -5.48 1.93
C GLY A 70 -5.05 -4.67 3.19
N ALA A 71 -4.21 -5.21 4.05
CA ALA A 71 -3.74 -4.58 5.29
C ALA A 71 -2.21 -4.53 5.31
N ILE A 72 -1.66 -3.49 5.94
CA ILE A 72 -0.23 -3.33 6.18
C ILE A 72 -0.08 -2.88 7.63
N THR A 73 0.69 -3.61 8.42
CA THR A 73 0.89 -3.34 9.84
C THR A 73 2.37 -3.26 10.16
N LEU A 74 2.75 -2.36 11.07
CA LEU A 74 4.09 -2.36 11.66
C LEU A 74 4.11 -3.44 12.76
N VAL A 75 4.97 -4.45 12.61
CA VAL A 75 5.05 -5.59 13.55
C VAL A 75 6.24 -5.52 14.49
N ALA A 76 7.30 -4.81 14.13
CA ALA A 76 8.44 -4.57 15.02
C ALA A 76 9.25 -3.36 14.56
N THR A 77 9.94 -2.73 15.51
CA THR A 77 10.96 -1.70 15.27
C THR A 77 12.24 -2.10 16.01
N ALA A 78 13.36 -2.12 15.30
CA ALA A 78 14.69 -2.42 15.85
C ALA A 78 15.66 -1.30 15.44
N GLY A 79 15.92 -0.37 16.36
CA GLY A 79 16.68 0.84 16.03
C GLY A 79 15.95 1.67 14.97
N THR A 80 16.61 1.92 13.85
CA THR A 80 16.04 2.65 12.69
C THR A 80 15.33 1.74 11.69
N THR A 81 15.34 0.42 11.90
CA THR A 81 14.74 -0.55 10.97
C THR A 81 13.33 -0.92 11.41
N ASN A 82 12.37 -0.79 10.51
CA ASN A 82 10.97 -1.13 10.74
C ASN A 82 10.59 -2.39 9.97
N ARG A 83 9.96 -3.35 10.65
CA ARG A 83 9.38 -4.55 10.04
C ARG A 83 7.89 -4.37 9.85
N TYR A 84 7.44 -4.50 8.61
CA TYR A 84 6.03 -4.44 8.23
C TYR A 84 5.52 -5.81 7.80
N GLN A 85 4.26 -6.09 8.08
CA GLN A 85 3.53 -7.25 7.60
C GLN A 85 2.41 -6.77 6.67
N ILE A 86 2.39 -7.31 5.46
CA ILE A 86 1.39 -7.07 4.42
C ILE A 86 0.51 -8.32 4.35
N VAL A 87 -0.80 -8.13 4.53
CA VAL A 87 -1.79 -9.21 4.48
C VAL A 87 -2.81 -8.91 3.40
N ILE A 88 -3.00 -9.85 2.48
CA ILE A 88 -4.03 -9.78 1.44
C ILE A 88 -4.99 -10.95 1.67
N THR A 89 -6.28 -10.67 1.75
CA THR A 89 -7.33 -11.69 1.91
C THR A 89 -8.34 -11.57 0.77
N TRP A 90 -8.73 -12.68 0.16
CA TRP A 90 -9.71 -12.73 -0.93
C TRP A 90 -10.56 -13.99 -0.84
N VAL A 91 -11.71 -13.99 -1.55
CA VAL A 91 -12.60 -15.15 -1.64
C VAL A 91 -12.38 -15.83 -2.98
N GLU A 92 -12.01 -17.10 -2.96
CA GLU A 92 -11.82 -17.94 -4.14
C GLU A 92 -12.74 -19.16 -4.04
N ARG A 93 -13.68 -19.30 -4.99
CA ARG A 93 -14.64 -20.43 -5.03
C ARG A 93 -15.38 -20.65 -3.69
N ALA A 94 -15.79 -19.56 -3.05
CA ALA A 94 -16.43 -19.52 -1.72
C ALA A 94 -15.52 -19.92 -0.53
N ASP A 95 -14.22 -20.11 -0.75
CA ASP A 95 -13.22 -20.29 0.31
C ASP A 95 -12.43 -18.99 0.53
N THR A 96 -12.07 -18.68 1.78
CA THR A 96 -11.29 -17.48 2.10
C THR A 96 -9.80 -17.82 2.05
N ARG A 97 -9.08 -17.10 1.19
CA ARG A 97 -7.62 -17.22 1.04
C ARG A 97 -6.95 -16.01 1.67
N THR A 98 -5.83 -16.26 2.33
CA THR A 98 -4.99 -15.22 2.91
C THR A 98 -3.54 -15.43 2.49
N MET A 99 -2.90 -14.35 2.04
CA MET A 99 -1.48 -14.28 1.77
C MET A 99 -0.85 -13.28 2.73
N THR A 100 0.26 -13.67 3.34
CA THR A 100 1.02 -12.82 4.26
C THR A 100 2.45 -12.67 3.74
N ASN A 101 2.93 -11.45 3.66
CA ASN A 101 4.32 -11.11 3.34
C ASN A 101 4.89 -10.22 4.45
N SER A 102 6.18 -10.40 4.78
CA SER A 102 6.88 -9.60 5.79
C SER A 102 8.10 -8.94 5.17
N VAL A 103 8.23 -7.63 5.37
CA VAL A 103 9.25 -6.80 4.74
C VAL A 103 9.91 -5.90 5.78
N GLN A 104 11.15 -5.49 5.53
CA GLN A 104 11.94 -4.66 6.43
C GLN A 104 12.56 -3.50 5.65
N PHE A 105 12.52 -2.31 6.23
CA PHE A 105 13.09 -1.08 5.68
C PHE A 105 13.93 -0.38 6.75
#